data_AF-A0A519I1K8-F1
#
_entry.id   AF-A0A519I1K8-F1
#
_cell.length_a   1.000
_cell.length_b   1.000
_cell.length_c   1.000
_cell.angle_alpha   90.00
_cell.angle_beta   90.00
_cell.angle_gamma   90.00
#
_symmetry.space_group_name_H-M   'P 1'
#
loop_
_entity.id
_entity.type
_entity.pdbx_description
1 polymer ?
#
loop_
_entity_poly.entity_id
_entity_poly.type
_entity_poly.pdbx_seq_one_letter_code
_entity_poly.pdbx_strand_id
1 'polypeptide(L)'
;MNVKVALVTGAGSGIGRAVARALAAEGWTLALMGRREAALRETLPDGSFLCARAAFALMKGQSPRGGRIINNGSISAYTPRPNTTPYTCTKHAVSGLTKSLSLDGRAFDIAAGQIDIGNAATDLTEKMKLGVPQPNGTTMAEPRMDVEDVARAVVYMAGLPLSANVLNMTVMANSMPFVGRG
;
A
#
# COMPACT_ATOMS: atom_id res chain seq x y z
N MET A 1 22.75 -18.40 -2.54
CA MET A 1 22.14 -17.25 -1.82
C MET A 1 20.76 -17.03 -2.39
N ASN A 2 19.71 -16.94 -1.56
CA ASN A 2 18.36 -16.64 -2.03
C ASN A 2 18.30 -15.15 -2.39
N VAL A 3 18.18 -14.84 -3.69
CA VAL A 3 18.05 -13.45 -4.15
C VAL A 3 16.65 -12.96 -3.78
N LYS A 4 16.56 -11.92 -2.94
CA LYS A 4 15.30 -11.26 -2.60
C LYS A 4 15.05 -10.14 -3.60
N VAL A 5 13.99 -10.25 -4.40
CA VAL A 5 13.61 -9.26 -5.41
C VAL A 5 12.30 -8.60 -5.01
N ALA A 6 12.22 -7.27 -5.06
CA ALA A 6 10.98 -6.52 -4.85
C ALA A 6 10.67 -5.60 -6.03
N LEU A 7 9.43 -5.63 -6.50
CA LEU A 7 8.88 -4.65 -7.43
C LEU A 7 8.11 -3.60 -6.64
N VAL A 8 8.54 -2.33 -6.71
CA VAL A 8 7.87 -1.21 -6.05
C VAL A 8 7.27 -0.28 -7.10
N THR A 9 5.95 -0.14 -7.08
CA THR A 9 5.23 0.83 -7.93
C THR A 9 5.13 2.19 -7.23
N GLY A 10 5.13 3.28 -8.01
CA GLY A 10 5.13 4.64 -7.46
C GLY A 10 6.43 5.01 -6.72
N ALA A 11 7.56 4.36 -7.05
CA ALA A 11 8.81 4.47 -6.30
C ALA A 11 9.55 5.82 -6.40
N GLY A 12 9.06 6.76 -7.22
CA GLY A 12 9.72 8.06 -7.45
C GLY A 12 9.53 9.09 -6.32
N SER A 13 8.47 8.95 -5.51
CA SER A 13 8.15 9.90 -4.44
C SER A 13 7.36 9.27 -3.28
N GLY A 14 7.20 10.03 -2.20
CA GLY A 14 6.38 9.67 -1.04
C GLY A 14 6.65 8.28 -0.48
N ILE A 15 5.58 7.53 -0.20
CA ILE A 15 5.63 6.18 0.39
C ILE A 15 6.44 5.21 -0.46
N GLY A 16 6.22 5.18 -1.78
CA GLY A 16 6.90 4.24 -2.66
C GLY A 16 8.43 4.41 -2.64
N ARG A 17 8.91 5.66 -2.56
CA ARG A 17 10.33 5.97 -2.44
C ARG A 17 10.92 5.54 -1.10
N ALA A 18 10.21 5.79 0.01
CA ALA A 18 10.65 5.39 1.34
C ALA A 18 10.76 3.85 1.44
N VAL A 19 9.73 3.13 0.96
CA VAL A 19 9.73 1.66 0.89
C VAL A 19 10.90 1.13 0.06
N ALA A 20 11.14 1.69 -1.13
CA ALA A 20 12.27 1.27 -1.98
C ALA A 20 13.62 1.46 -1.26
N ARG A 21 13.82 2.59 -0.58
CA ARG A 21 15.06 2.83 0.19
C ARG A 21 15.23 1.85 1.35
N ALA A 22 14.16 1.58 2.08
CA ALA A 22 14.21 0.65 3.21
C ALA A 22 14.49 -0.79 2.75
N LEU A 23 13.88 -1.25 1.65
CA LEU A 23 14.18 -2.57 1.08
C LEU A 23 15.62 -2.68 0.55
N ALA A 24 16.14 -1.62 -0.09
CA ALA A 24 17.53 -1.60 -0.53
C ALA A 24 18.52 -1.69 0.64
N ALA A 25 18.23 -1.01 1.76
CA ALA A 25 19.04 -1.08 2.98
C ALA A 25 19.10 -2.50 3.58
N GLU A 26 18.04 -3.29 3.37
CA GLU A 26 17.97 -4.71 3.78
C GLU A 26 18.55 -5.68 2.73
N GLY A 27 19.22 -5.17 1.69
CA GLY A 27 19.91 -5.96 0.67
C GLY A 27 19.00 -6.55 -0.41
N TRP A 28 17.80 -6.02 -0.64
CA TRP A 28 16.91 -6.46 -1.71
C TRP A 28 17.33 -5.91 -3.07
N THR A 29 17.22 -6.75 -4.11
CA THR A 29 17.27 -6.29 -5.51
C THR A 29 15.93 -5.66 -5.87
N LEU A 30 15.94 -4.45 -6.42
CA LEU A 30 14.72 -3.69 -6.69
C LEU A 30 14.44 -3.52 -8.18
N ALA A 31 13.19 -3.75 -8.56
CA ALA A 31 12.59 -3.22 -9.77
C ALA A 31 11.69 -2.04 -9.37
N LEU A 32 11.92 -0.85 -9.93
CA LEU A 32 11.19 0.36 -9.58
C LEU A 32 10.34 0.82 -10.77
N MET A 33 9.06 1.10 -10.55
CA MET A 33 8.15 1.57 -11.60
C MET A 33 7.49 2.89 -11.21
N GLY A 34 7.45 3.86 -12.13
CA GLY A 34 6.85 5.17 -11.89
C GLY A 34 6.41 5.84 -13.19
N ARG A 35 5.38 6.70 -13.10
CA ARG A 35 4.76 7.43 -14.23
C ARG A 35 4.25 8.78 -13.70
N ARG A 36 4.73 9.91 -14.20
CA ARG A 36 4.15 11.25 -13.93
C ARG A 36 3.07 11.54 -14.99
N GLU A 37 1.91 12.20 -14.79
CA GLU A 37 1.07 12.42 -13.60
C GLU A 37 -0.45 12.37 -13.93
N ALA A 38 -0.97 12.82 -15.07
CA ALA A 38 -2.43 13.07 -15.18
C ALA A 38 -3.35 11.86 -15.45
N ALA A 39 -2.95 10.91 -16.29
CA ALA A 39 -3.87 9.88 -16.83
C ALA A 39 -4.13 8.66 -15.90
N LEU A 40 -3.48 8.58 -14.73
CA LEU A 40 -3.51 7.37 -13.90
C LEU A 40 -4.47 7.42 -12.71
N ARG A 41 -4.95 8.61 -12.34
CA ARG A 41 -5.92 8.72 -11.25
C ARG A 41 -7.26 8.05 -11.61
N GLU A 42 -7.57 7.94 -12.90
CA GLU A 42 -8.78 7.25 -13.38
C GLU A 42 -8.63 5.72 -13.48
N THR A 43 -7.41 5.18 -13.48
CA THR A 43 -7.11 3.74 -13.71
C THR A 43 -6.43 3.05 -12.51
N LEU A 44 -6.50 3.63 -11.31
CA LEU A 44 -5.79 3.15 -10.10
C LEU A 44 -6.09 1.68 -9.71
N PRO A 45 -7.36 1.20 -9.74
CA PRO A 45 -7.66 -0.21 -9.48
C PRO A 45 -7.00 -1.13 -10.52
N ASP A 46 -7.06 -0.73 -11.80
CA ASP A 46 -6.52 -1.50 -12.91
C ASP A 46 -5.00 -1.66 -12.79
N GLY A 47 -4.29 -0.62 -12.37
CA GLY A 47 -2.85 -0.69 -12.13
C GLY A 47 -2.47 -1.76 -11.11
N SER A 48 -3.15 -1.78 -9.97
CA SER A 48 -2.89 -2.77 -8.90
C SER A 48 -3.23 -4.19 -9.35
N PHE A 49 -4.36 -4.36 -10.03
CA PHE A 49 -4.78 -5.66 -10.57
C PHE A 49 -3.80 -6.19 -11.63
N LEU A 50 -3.40 -5.35 -12.60
CA LEU A 50 -2.51 -5.75 -13.68
C LEU A 50 -1.10 -6.10 -13.18
N CYS A 51 -0.57 -5.31 -12.25
CA CYS A 51 0.70 -5.62 -11.58
C CYS A 51 0.60 -6.93 -10.79
N ALA A 52 -0.47 -7.11 -10.02
CA ALA A 52 -0.68 -8.34 -9.26
C ALA A 52 -0.81 -9.56 -10.19
N ARG A 53 -1.56 -9.47 -11.28
CA ARG A 53 -1.70 -10.54 -12.28
C ARG A 53 -0.35 -10.95 -12.87
N ALA A 54 0.47 -9.97 -13.25
CA ALA A 54 1.81 -10.23 -13.80
C ALA A 54 2.74 -10.85 -12.74
N ALA A 55 2.77 -10.30 -11.52
CA ALA A 55 3.56 -10.84 -10.42
C ALA A 55 3.14 -12.28 -10.08
N PHE A 56 1.84 -12.55 -10.03
CA PHE A 56 1.30 -13.87 -9.73
C PHE A 56 1.70 -14.91 -10.78
N ALA A 57 1.64 -14.55 -12.06
CA ALA A 57 2.08 -15.43 -13.14
C ALA A 57 3.57 -15.77 -13.03
N LEU A 58 4.43 -14.78 -12.72
CA LEU A 58 5.86 -14.98 -12.52
C LEU A 58 6.13 -15.86 -11.29
N MET A 59 5.55 -15.51 -10.13
CA MET A 59 5.71 -16.25 -8.86
C MET A 59 5.25 -17.71 -8.97
N LYS A 60 4.20 -17.98 -9.74
CA LYS A 60 3.70 -19.33 -10.01
C LYS A 60 4.63 -20.15 -10.90
N GLY A 61 5.31 -19.51 -11.86
CA GLY A 61 6.15 -20.18 -12.87
C GLY A 61 7.64 -20.28 -12.52
N GLN A 62 8.13 -19.51 -11.55
CA GLN A 62 9.54 -19.53 -11.14
C GLN A 62 9.91 -20.74 -10.26
N SER A 63 11.22 -20.99 -10.13
CA SER A 63 11.81 -21.96 -9.19
C SER A 63 12.90 -21.28 -8.34
N PRO A 64 12.79 -21.24 -7.00
CA PRO A 64 11.69 -21.77 -6.20
C PRO A 64 10.37 -21.01 -6.43
N ARG A 65 9.25 -21.74 -6.38
CA ARG A 65 7.89 -21.21 -6.53
C ARG A 65 7.54 -20.27 -5.37
N GLY A 66 6.72 -19.26 -5.65
CA GLY A 66 6.10 -18.42 -4.64
C GLY A 66 6.63 -17.00 -4.59
N GLY A 67 6.08 -16.22 -3.67
CA GLY A 67 6.43 -14.82 -3.48
C GLY A 67 5.43 -14.07 -2.61
N ARG A 68 5.67 -12.78 -2.40
CA ARG A 68 4.78 -11.92 -1.60
C ARG A 68 4.31 -10.71 -2.37
N ILE A 69 3.01 -10.44 -2.33
CA ILE A 69 2.38 -9.23 -2.84
C ILE A 69 1.92 -8.39 -1.65
N ILE A 70 2.35 -7.14 -1.59
CA ILE A 70 1.93 -6.18 -0.55
C ILE A 70 1.20 -5.03 -1.24
N ASN A 71 -0.10 -4.93 -0.99
CA ASN A 71 -0.93 -3.87 -1.54
C ASN A 71 -0.95 -2.65 -0.62
N ASN A 72 -0.75 -1.47 -1.21
CA ASN A 72 -0.90 -0.20 -0.51
C ASN A 72 -2.40 0.20 -0.48
N GLY A 73 -3.04 -0.10 0.64
CA GLY A 73 -4.42 0.24 0.95
C GLY A 73 -4.58 1.69 1.41
N SER A 74 -5.55 1.95 2.27
CA SER A 74 -5.81 3.24 2.90
C SER A 74 -6.87 3.07 3.98
N ILE A 75 -6.83 3.89 5.03
CA ILE A 75 -7.94 3.98 5.99
C ILE A 75 -9.29 4.33 5.34
N SER A 76 -9.30 4.95 4.14
CA SER A 76 -10.51 5.16 3.34
C SER A 76 -11.10 3.87 2.76
N ALA A 77 -10.43 2.72 2.91
CA ALA A 77 -11.02 1.41 2.68
C ALA A 77 -12.00 0.98 3.80
N TYR A 78 -12.13 1.79 4.85
CA TYR A 78 -13.01 1.53 6.00
C TYR A 78 -13.94 2.72 6.28
N THR A 79 -13.39 3.93 6.33
CA THR A 79 -14.15 5.13 6.70
C THR A 79 -13.78 6.29 5.77
N PRO A 80 -14.75 6.86 5.03
CA PRO A 80 -14.48 7.90 4.04
C PRO A 80 -14.28 9.28 4.68
N ARG A 81 -13.74 10.21 3.89
CA ARG A 81 -13.86 11.64 4.11
C ARG A 81 -15.00 12.21 3.26
N PRO A 82 -15.56 13.39 3.60
CA PRO A 82 -16.45 14.12 2.70
C PRO A 82 -15.82 14.28 1.30
N ASN A 83 -16.65 14.13 0.25
CA ASN A 83 -16.26 14.35 -1.14
C ASN A 83 -15.13 13.43 -1.66
N THR A 84 -14.98 12.22 -1.10
CA THR A 84 -13.95 11.25 -1.53
C THR A 84 -14.49 9.94 -2.09
N THR A 85 -15.73 9.91 -2.58
CA THR A 85 -16.38 8.69 -3.08
C THR A 85 -15.54 7.88 -4.07
N PRO A 86 -14.96 8.46 -5.14
CA PRO A 86 -14.17 7.68 -6.09
C PRO A 86 -12.95 7.04 -5.43
N TYR A 87 -12.19 7.81 -4.63
CA TYR A 87 -11.03 7.30 -3.91
C TYR A 87 -11.41 6.18 -2.92
N THR A 88 -12.48 6.38 -2.14
CA THR A 88 -13.00 5.41 -1.18
C THR A 88 -13.37 4.09 -1.86
N CYS A 89 -14.08 4.15 -3.00
CA CYS A 89 -14.42 2.96 -3.80
C CYS A 89 -13.17 2.22 -4.28
N THR A 90 -12.17 2.93 -4.83
CA THR A 90 -10.93 2.28 -5.28
C THR A 90 -10.20 1.58 -4.14
N LYS A 91 -10.18 2.17 -2.92
CA LYS A 91 -9.49 1.58 -1.77
C LYS A 91 -10.24 0.39 -1.17
N HIS A 92 -11.57 0.37 -1.25
CA HIS A 92 -12.34 -0.86 -0.98
C HIS A 92 -12.05 -1.96 -2.00
N ALA A 93 -11.88 -1.62 -3.29
CA ALA A 93 -11.54 -2.60 -4.33
C ALA A 93 -10.17 -3.25 -4.08
N VAL A 94 -9.18 -2.49 -3.57
CA VAL A 94 -7.88 -3.04 -3.15
C VAL A 94 -8.05 -4.10 -2.06
N SER A 95 -8.93 -3.90 -1.08
CA SER A 95 -9.24 -4.90 -0.06
C SER A 95 -9.84 -6.19 -0.64
N GLY A 96 -10.71 -6.07 -1.64
CA GLY A 96 -11.24 -7.23 -2.38
C GLY A 96 -10.13 -7.98 -3.13
N LEU A 97 -9.31 -7.24 -3.88
CA LEU A 97 -8.17 -7.78 -4.62
C LEU A 97 -7.20 -8.53 -3.71
N THR A 98 -6.82 -7.95 -2.56
CA THR A 98 -5.92 -8.59 -1.59
C THR A 98 -6.48 -9.93 -1.12
N LYS A 99 -7.77 -9.98 -0.78
CA LYS A 99 -8.42 -11.22 -0.32
C LYS A 99 -8.43 -12.29 -1.39
N SER A 100 -8.77 -11.94 -2.64
CA SER A 100 -8.75 -12.87 -3.77
C SER A 100 -7.35 -13.42 -4.03
N LEU A 101 -6.33 -12.55 -4.11
CA LEU A 101 -4.94 -12.97 -4.32
C LEU A 101 -4.44 -13.86 -3.17
N SER A 102 -4.79 -13.54 -1.91
CA SER A 102 -4.39 -14.34 -0.75
C SER A 102 -5.08 -15.69 -0.70
N LEU A 103 -6.29 -15.83 -1.25
CA LEU A 103 -7.00 -17.10 -1.35
C LEU A 103 -6.39 -17.96 -2.47
N ASP A 104 -6.32 -17.39 -3.67
CA ASP A 104 -5.90 -18.10 -4.89
C ASP A 104 -4.40 -18.45 -4.86
N GLY A 105 -3.60 -17.65 -4.14
CA GLY A 105 -2.15 -17.82 -4.00
C GLY A 105 -1.71 -19.00 -3.13
N ARG A 106 -2.60 -19.55 -2.28
CA ARG A 106 -2.25 -20.57 -1.29
C ARG A 106 -1.63 -21.83 -1.90
N ALA A 107 -2.16 -22.27 -3.04
CA ALA A 107 -1.67 -23.46 -3.74
C ALA A 107 -0.29 -23.25 -4.42
N PHE A 108 0.18 -22.01 -4.47
CA PHE A 108 1.37 -21.60 -5.23
C PHE A 108 2.44 -20.93 -4.36
N ASP A 109 2.35 -21.04 -3.03
CA ASP A 109 3.27 -20.37 -2.10
C ASP A 109 3.30 -18.85 -2.28
N ILE A 110 2.18 -18.26 -2.70
CA ILE A 110 2.03 -16.82 -2.88
C ILE A 110 1.24 -16.24 -1.70
N ALA A 111 1.89 -15.39 -0.92
CA ALA A 111 1.26 -14.64 0.15
C ALA A 111 0.86 -13.24 -0.34
N ALA A 112 -0.38 -12.82 -0.08
CA ALA A 112 -0.82 -11.45 -0.35
C ALA A 112 -1.30 -10.77 0.94
N GLY A 113 -0.87 -9.53 1.15
CA GLY A 113 -1.22 -8.73 2.31
C GLY A 113 -1.48 -7.27 1.94
N GLN A 114 -2.10 -6.53 2.85
CA GLN A 114 -2.42 -5.12 2.67
C GLN A 114 -1.98 -4.29 3.87
N ILE A 115 -1.42 -3.12 3.57
CA ILE A 115 -1.14 -2.07 4.55
C ILE A 115 -2.03 -0.86 4.29
N ASP A 116 -2.81 -0.47 5.28
CA ASP A 116 -3.72 0.67 5.25
C ASP A 116 -3.10 1.86 5.97
N ILE A 117 -2.76 2.88 5.17
CA ILE A 117 -1.98 4.02 5.65
C ILE A 117 -2.89 5.20 5.96
N GLY A 118 -2.73 5.79 7.15
CA GLY A 118 -3.37 7.02 7.60
C GLY A 118 -2.35 8.15 7.81
N ASN A 119 -2.48 9.24 7.06
CA ASN A 119 -1.71 10.48 7.24
C ASN A 119 -0.17 10.33 7.33
N ALA A 120 0.46 9.54 6.45
CA ALA A 120 1.92 9.57 6.30
C ALA A 120 2.38 10.91 5.69
N ALA A 121 3.44 11.52 6.22
CA ALA A 121 4.00 12.77 5.71
C ALA A 121 4.68 12.56 4.35
N THR A 122 4.04 13.03 3.27
CA THR A 122 4.53 12.93 1.88
C THR A 122 4.09 14.15 1.10
N ASP A 123 4.66 14.38 -0.09
CA ASP A 123 4.22 15.46 -1.00
C ASP A 123 2.70 15.44 -1.26
N LEU A 124 2.09 14.25 -1.29
CA LEU A 124 0.63 14.09 -1.46
C LEU A 124 -0.16 14.65 -0.27
N THR A 125 0.37 14.51 0.95
CA THR A 125 -0.27 14.97 2.19
C THR A 125 0.20 16.36 2.62
N GLU A 126 1.03 17.04 1.84
CA GLU A 126 1.43 18.43 2.12
C GLU A 126 0.24 19.38 2.04
N LYS A 127 -0.69 19.17 1.09
CA LYS A 127 -1.93 19.95 1.02
C LYS A 127 -2.83 19.73 2.25
N MET A 128 -2.69 18.62 2.95
CA MET A 128 -3.44 18.35 4.18
C MET A 128 -2.97 19.24 5.35
N LYS A 129 -1.77 19.86 5.27
CA LYS A 129 -1.35 20.91 6.23
C LYS A 129 -2.27 22.13 6.18
N LEU A 130 -2.82 22.44 5.01
CA LEU A 130 -3.79 23.53 4.82
C LEU A 130 -5.19 23.16 5.32
N GLY A 131 -5.34 21.93 5.81
CA GLY A 131 -6.57 21.37 6.33
C GLY A 131 -7.25 20.43 5.34
N VAL A 132 -8.01 19.49 5.90
CA VAL A 132 -8.86 18.55 5.14
C VAL A 132 -10.31 18.63 5.63
N PRO A 133 -11.30 18.43 4.74
CA PRO A 133 -12.70 18.43 5.12
C PRO A 133 -13.02 17.39 6.19
N GLN A 134 -13.78 17.82 7.20
CA GLN A 134 -14.25 17.03 8.32
C GLN A 134 -15.75 16.73 8.16
N PRO A 135 -16.27 15.65 8.80
CA PRO A 135 -17.67 15.28 8.68
C PRO A 135 -18.66 16.37 9.11
N ASN A 136 -18.27 17.23 10.06
CA ASN A 136 -19.07 18.36 10.55
C ASN A 136 -19.08 19.58 9.60
N GLY A 137 -18.52 19.46 8.40
CA GLY A 137 -18.44 20.53 7.40
C GLY A 137 -17.28 21.52 7.59
N THR A 138 -16.50 21.39 8.67
CA THR A 138 -15.32 22.23 8.90
C THR A 138 -14.10 21.71 8.13
N THR A 139 -13.05 22.52 8.06
CA THR A 139 -11.74 22.11 7.54
C THR A 139 -10.72 22.20 8.67
N MET A 140 -9.97 21.13 8.88
CA MET A 140 -9.03 21.01 10.00
C MET A 140 -7.71 20.42 9.54
N ALA A 141 -6.59 20.97 10.01
CA ALA A 141 -5.28 20.35 9.84
C ALA A 141 -5.18 19.10 10.73
N GLU A 142 -4.71 18.00 10.16
CA GLU A 142 -4.60 16.74 10.90
C GLU A 142 -3.15 16.35 11.19
N PRO A 143 -2.91 15.67 12.33
CA PRO A 143 -1.62 15.08 12.62
C PRO A 143 -1.15 14.13 11.51
N ARG A 144 0.17 14.07 11.33
CA ARG A 144 0.83 13.18 10.36
C ARG A 144 1.93 12.39 11.05
N MET A 145 2.18 11.19 10.57
CA MET A 145 3.30 10.35 11.01
C MET A 145 4.45 10.43 10.01
N ASP A 146 5.64 10.01 10.45
CA ASP A 146 6.77 9.87 9.55
C ASP A 146 6.48 8.77 8.51
N VAL A 147 6.84 9.02 7.26
CA VAL A 147 6.71 8.02 6.19
C VAL A 147 7.63 6.82 6.42
N GLU A 148 8.73 7.00 7.16
CA GLU A 148 9.63 5.92 7.51
C GLU A 148 8.97 4.87 8.41
N ASP A 149 7.93 5.23 9.17
CA ASP A 149 7.14 4.28 9.97
C ASP A 149 6.41 3.26 9.06
N VAL A 150 5.90 3.74 7.92
CA VAL A 150 5.30 2.89 6.88
C VAL A 150 6.36 2.01 6.23
N ALA A 151 7.53 2.56 5.93
CA ALA A 151 8.60 1.81 5.28
C ALA A 151 9.06 0.63 6.14
N ARG A 152 9.23 0.85 7.45
CA ARG A 152 9.55 -0.22 8.41
C ARG A 152 8.47 -1.29 8.49
N ALA A 153 7.19 -0.90 8.48
CA ALA A 153 6.08 -1.85 8.44
C ALA A 153 6.09 -2.72 7.17
N VAL A 154 6.36 -2.13 6.01
CA VAL A 154 6.47 -2.88 4.75
C VAL A 154 7.68 -3.82 4.74
N VAL A 155 8.83 -3.39 5.27
CA VAL A 155 10.01 -4.26 5.44
C VAL A 155 9.67 -5.46 6.32
N TYR A 156 8.99 -5.24 7.44
CA TYR A 156 8.52 -6.32 8.30
C TYR A 156 7.64 -7.31 7.54
N MET A 157 6.61 -6.82 6.81
CA MET A 157 5.74 -7.68 6.00
C MET A 157 6.52 -8.46 4.95
N ALA A 158 7.45 -7.82 4.24
CA ALA A 158 8.26 -8.42 3.19
C ALA A 158 9.26 -9.47 3.74
N GLY A 159 9.77 -9.26 4.95
CA GLY A 159 10.76 -10.12 5.60
C GLY A 159 10.22 -11.45 6.12
N LEU A 160 8.90 -11.59 6.28
CA LEU A 160 8.28 -12.82 6.77
C LEU A 160 8.48 -14.01 5.81
N PRO A 161 8.71 -15.24 6.31
CA PRO A 161 8.68 -16.44 5.48
C PRO A 161 7.31 -16.62 4.83
N LEU A 162 7.23 -17.33 3.69
CA LEU A 162 5.97 -17.54 2.95
C LEU A 162 4.93 -18.37 3.74
N SER A 163 5.34 -19.06 4.81
CA SER A 163 4.46 -19.72 5.76
C SER A 163 3.73 -18.77 6.73
N ALA A 164 4.14 -17.49 6.78
CA ALA A 164 3.53 -16.45 7.60
C ALA A 164 3.04 -15.29 6.73
N ASN A 165 1.92 -14.68 7.11
CA ASN A 165 1.36 -13.56 6.35
C ASN A 165 0.70 -12.53 7.26
N VAL A 166 1.03 -11.27 7.03
CA VAL A 166 0.23 -10.14 7.51
C VAL A 166 -0.85 -9.91 6.46
N LEU A 167 -2.05 -10.42 6.70
CA LEU A 167 -3.17 -10.23 5.77
C LEU A 167 -3.61 -8.77 5.70
N ASN A 168 -3.74 -8.12 6.86
CA ASN A 168 -4.08 -6.70 6.99
C ASN A 168 -3.27 -6.05 8.12
N MET A 169 -2.80 -4.83 7.88
CA MET A 169 -2.17 -3.98 8.88
C MET A 169 -2.62 -2.53 8.68
N THR A 170 -2.94 -1.81 9.74
CA THR A 170 -3.18 -0.36 9.67
C THR A 170 -2.04 0.37 10.37
N VAL A 171 -1.46 1.36 9.70
CA VAL A 171 -0.44 2.25 10.27
C VAL A 171 -0.91 3.68 10.03
N MET A 172 -1.08 4.44 11.12
CA MET A 172 -1.69 5.76 11.04
C MET A 172 -1.07 6.73 12.05
N ALA A 173 -1.18 8.03 11.76
CA ALA A 173 -0.86 9.06 12.74
C ALA A 173 -1.77 8.91 13.98
N ASN A 174 -1.18 8.69 15.16
CA ASN A 174 -1.93 8.27 16.35
C ASN A 174 -3.11 9.19 16.71
N SER A 175 -2.94 10.50 16.55
CA SER A 175 -3.93 11.49 16.96
C SER A 175 -4.86 11.96 15.82
N MET A 176 -4.85 11.29 14.66
CA MET A 176 -5.75 11.65 13.56
C MET A 176 -7.19 11.16 13.82
N PRO A 177 -8.24 11.87 13.34
CA PRO A 177 -9.61 11.37 13.38
C PRO A 177 -9.77 10.11 12.53
N PHE A 178 -10.20 9.00 13.14
CA PHE A 178 -10.51 7.76 12.42
C PHE A 178 -11.51 6.87 13.16
N VAL A 179 -11.21 6.45 14.40
CA VAL A 179 -11.98 5.44 15.14
C VAL A 179 -13.17 6.00 15.94
N GLY A 180 -13.35 7.32 15.93
CA GLY A 180 -14.48 8.00 16.55
C GLY A 180 -15.68 8.11 15.62
N ARG A 181 -16.84 8.50 16.16
CA ARG A 181 -17.99 8.89 15.34
C ARG A 181 -17.70 10.25 14.68
N GLY A 182 -18.13 10.38 13.42
CA GLY A 182 -17.97 11.59 12.61
C GLY A 182 -18.99 12.66 12.95
#